data_AF-A0A1H0WL12-F1
#
_entry.id   AF-A0A1H0WL12-F1
#
_cell.length_a   1.000
_cell.length_b   1.000
_cell.length_c   1.000
_cell.angle_alpha   90.00
_cell.angle_beta   90.00
_cell.angle_gamma   90.00
#
_symmetry.space_group_name_H-M   'P 1'
#
loop_
_entity.id
_entity.type
_entity.pdbx_description
1 polymer ?
#
loop_
_entity_poly.entity_id
_entity_poly.type
_entity_poly.pdbx_seq_one_letter_code
_entity_poly.pdbx_strand_id
1 'polypeptide(L)'
;MEPLVMYLLKANVVMSILFLFYLLLLKNDKSFTQNRFYLLFSLVLSMFLPLLPELSSPHFEPIQRQITTANPLNDLYTTIGNSQIVTHPVNNAYVAVNQGFTRPSLMQILAGAYLLISTVLLARSIIKVLKISIMIKNTNKQFIDGIYYCTFDGTAPFSFFNYLVINKELFTDSELRQIIAHENVHIRQLHSIDILFVELVHAILWINPLLLYLKRCIKLNHEYIVDHEVINSGVDKKNYQLSILYNSLKTNQVYQLTNLYSSSKIKLRIKMMNLKKSPNANAYKYAFVLLLVAASYFLINPLNASVLPKNVIGTTQGLKKFEGYYELKGKNGALIQIIAIGKSVVLKQLWDNRKIDFTATGPLTFSTKENVSFTLQFTSDNAGHITQVLAFGKDVWVKNDNYHLPVEVKLIAQDLKKFEGYYELKGQKGTFIQISSAGNGLVLKQLWDNEQIDFAAKSPLDFFAKTNPGFTLQFTSDNAGGITQVLAFGKDVWVRSNNYHAPVEVKLTAQELKKFEGKYEFTEKEGTFIQITSIGNGLVLNQLWDNKQIGFAATGPLDFFAKTAPGFTLQFTGNNSGGITQVLAFGKDVWKKVN
;
A
#
# COMPACT_ATOMS: atom_id res chain seq x y z
N MET A 1 -10.71 -18.51 -2.21
CA MET A 1 -9.96 -19.67 -1.66
C MET A 1 -8.45 -19.53 -1.84
N GLU A 2 -7.96 -19.00 -2.96
CA GLU A 2 -6.52 -18.82 -3.21
C GLU A 2 -5.78 -17.96 -2.16
N PRO A 3 -6.32 -16.82 -1.68
CA PRO A 3 -5.66 -16.04 -0.63
C PRO A 3 -5.52 -16.80 0.70
N LEU A 4 -6.50 -17.63 1.03
CA LEU A 4 -6.51 -18.43 2.26
C LEU A 4 -5.47 -19.55 2.20
N VAL A 5 -5.36 -20.26 1.07
CA VAL A 5 -4.33 -21.29 0.89
C VAL A 5 -2.94 -20.67 0.97
N MET A 6 -2.74 -19.51 0.33
CA MET A 6 -1.46 -18.80 0.36
C MET A 6 -1.11 -18.34 1.79
N TYR A 7 -2.08 -17.78 2.51
CA TYR A 7 -1.92 -17.40 3.91
C TYR A 7 -1.48 -18.58 4.79
N LEU A 8 -2.16 -19.73 4.68
CA LEU A 8 -1.84 -20.92 5.47
C LEU A 8 -0.44 -21.45 5.14
N LEU A 9 -0.03 -21.41 3.88
CA LEU A 9 1.31 -21.79 3.47
C LEU A 9 2.37 -20.88 4.12
N LYS A 10 2.19 -19.54 4.01
CA LYS A 10 3.07 -18.55 4.64
C LYS A 10 3.18 -18.78 6.15
N ALA A 11 2.05 -19.00 6.84
CA ALA A 11 2.03 -19.27 8.27
C ALA A 11 2.84 -20.53 8.65
N ASN A 12 2.69 -21.61 7.88
CA ASN A 12 3.44 -22.86 8.11
C ASN A 12 4.95 -22.70 7.89
N VAL A 13 5.37 -21.90 6.90
CA VAL A 13 6.78 -21.59 6.66
C VAL A 13 7.37 -20.81 7.83
N VAL A 14 6.72 -19.72 8.27
CA VAL A 14 7.19 -18.91 9.42
C VAL A 14 7.28 -19.77 10.68
N MET A 15 6.25 -20.57 10.96
CA MET A 15 6.25 -21.50 12.10
C MET A 15 7.45 -22.44 12.07
N SER A 16 7.76 -23.00 10.90
CA SER A 16 8.87 -23.95 10.74
C SER A 16 10.22 -23.29 11.01
N ILE A 17 10.44 -22.09 10.48
CA ILE A 17 11.68 -21.33 10.66
C ILE A 17 11.90 -20.97 12.14
N LEU A 18 10.88 -20.39 12.78
CA LEU A 18 10.96 -20.00 14.19
C LEU A 18 11.15 -21.22 15.10
N PHE A 19 10.51 -22.35 14.80
CA PHE A 19 10.71 -23.55 15.60
C PHE A 19 12.08 -24.17 15.40
N LEU A 20 12.63 -24.15 14.18
CA LEU A 20 13.97 -24.65 13.91
C LEU A 20 15.02 -23.86 14.71
N PHE A 21 14.86 -22.54 14.81
CA PHE A 21 15.72 -21.71 15.66
C PHE A 21 15.70 -22.17 17.13
N TYR A 22 14.51 -22.48 17.67
CA TYR A 22 14.41 -23.04 19.01
C TYR A 22 15.18 -24.35 19.15
N LEU A 23 15.01 -25.28 18.19
CA LEU A 23 15.68 -26.58 18.23
C LEU A 23 17.20 -26.48 18.23
N LEU A 24 17.75 -25.54 17.45
CA LEU A 24 19.19 -25.38 17.27
C LEU A 24 19.85 -24.62 18.42
N LEU A 25 19.20 -23.59 18.96
CA LEU A 25 19.86 -22.62 19.85
C LEU A 25 19.28 -22.52 21.26
N LEU A 26 17.97 -22.76 21.44
CA LEU A 26 17.28 -22.52 22.71
C LEU A 26 16.90 -23.79 23.48
N LYS A 27 16.71 -24.93 22.79
CA LYS A 27 16.20 -26.17 23.38
C LYS A 27 16.97 -26.68 24.61
N ASN A 28 18.29 -26.46 24.64
CA ASN A 28 19.16 -26.90 25.74
C ASN A 28 19.49 -25.78 26.75
N ASP A 29 18.87 -24.61 26.61
CA ASP A 29 19.02 -23.48 27.54
C ASP A 29 18.18 -23.72 28.81
N LYS A 30 18.71 -23.34 29.98
CA LYS A 30 18.00 -23.39 31.27
C LYS A 30 17.11 -22.17 31.54
N SER A 31 17.05 -21.25 30.59
CA SER A 31 16.16 -20.08 30.59
C SER A 31 14.71 -20.51 30.29
N PHE A 32 14.12 -21.37 31.14
CA PHE A 32 12.87 -22.07 30.85
C PHE A 32 11.67 -21.13 30.66
N THR A 33 11.61 -20.04 31.42
CA THR A 33 10.56 -19.03 31.28
C THR A 33 10.66 -18.30 29.94
N GLN A 34 11.87 -17.93 29.52
CA GLN A 34 12.11 -17.31 28.22
C GLN A 34 11.82 -18.29 27.07
N ASN A 35 12.19 -19.56 27.23
CA ASN A 35 11.86 -20.61 26.27
C ASN A 35 10.34 -20.82 26.14
N ARG A 36 9.59 -20.79 27.26
CA ARG A 36 8.12 -20.84 27.26
C ARG A 36 7.55 -19.68 26.45
N PHE A 37 7.99 -18.46 26.75
CA PHE A 37 7.53 -17.26 26.04
C PHE A 37 7.85 -17.33 24.55
N TYR A 38 9.09 -17.69 24.18
CA TYR A 38 9.50 -17.83 22.79
C TYR A 38 8.63 -18.84 22.04
N LEU A 39 8.41 -20.04 22.60
CA LEU A 39 7.63 -21.08 21.94
C LEU A 39 6.18 -20.63 21.71
N LEU A 40 5.52 -20.01 22.69
CA LEU A 40 4.15 -19.52 22.53
C LEU A 40 4.09 -18.31 21.60
N PHE A 41 5.02 -17.38 21.72
CA PHE A 41 5.10 -16.20 20.86
C PHE A 41 5.36 -16.58 19.40
N SER A 42 6.16 -17.62 19.14
CA SER A 42 6.40 -18.12 17.79
C SER A 42 5.13 -18.61 17.09
N LEU A 43 4.20 -19.22 17.84
CA LEU A 43 2.89 -19.63 17.31
C LEU A 43 2.07 -18.41 16.93
N VAL A 44 1.97 -17.43 17.83
CA VAL A 44 1.26 -16.16 17.58
C VAL A 44 1.85 -15.49 16.34
N LEU A 45 3.17 -15.27 16.33
CA LEU A 45 3.85 -14.60 15.24
C LEU A 45 3.66 -15.32 13.90
N SER A 46 3.69 -16.66 13.88
CA SER A 46 3.45 -17.41 12.63
C SER A 46 2.07 -17.15 12.02
N MET A 47 1.06 -16.82 12.84
CA MET A 47 -0.29 -16.51 12.36
C MET A 47 -0.43 -15.03 11.98
N PHE A 48 0.16 -14.13 12.74
CA PHE A 48 0.00 -12.68 12.53
C PHE A 48 0.97 -12.09 11.50
N LEU A 49 2.18 -12.63 11.37
CA LEU A 49 3.19 -12.10 10.45
C LEU A 49 2.73 -12.11 8.97
N PRO A 50 2.05 -13.17 8.47
CA PRO A 50 1.50 -13.16 7.12
C PRO A 50 0.31 -12.21 6.90
N LEU A 51 -0.30 -11.67 7.95
CA LEU A 51 -1.40 -10.70 7.86
C LEU A 51 -0.90 -9.25 7.73
N LEU A 52 0.38 -9.01 8.02
CA LEU A 52 0.95 -7.68 7.91
C LEU A 52 0.99 -7.25 6.44
N PRO A 53 0.58 -6.00 6.13
CA PRO A 53 0.63 -5.49 4.78
C PRO A 53 2.06 -5.48 4.24
N GLU A 54 2.20 -5.56 2.93
CA GLU A 54 3.48 -5.48 2.24
C GLU A 54 4.11 -4.10 2.49
N LEU A 55 5.33 -4.09 3.04
CA LEU A 55 6.09 -2.88 3.29
C LEU A 55 6.69 -2.37 1.97
N SER A 56 5.94 -1.51 1.27
CA SER A 56 6.39 -0.80 0.07
C SER A 56 7.02 0.53 0.47
N SER A 57 8.36 0.59 0.59
CA SER A 57 9.07 1.85 0.80
C SER A 57 10.35 1.91 -0.03
N PRO A 58 10.66 3.07 -0.67
CA PRO A 58 11.82 3.25 -1.54
C PRO A 58 13.16 2.94 -0.85
N HIS A 59 13.21 3.05 0.48
CA HIS A 59 14.43 2.86 1.26
C HIS A 59 14.78 1.38 1.51
N PHE A 60 13.81 0.47 1.39
CA PHE A 60 14.03 -0.96 1.63
C PHE A 60 14.20 -1.77 0.34
N GLU A 61 13.90 -1.19 -0.82
CA GLU A 61 14.08 -1.77 -2.17
C GLU A 61 15.43 -2.47 -2.41
N PRO A 62 16.61 -1.86 -2.13
CA PRO A 62 17.88 -2.50 -2.46
C PRO A 62 18.18 -3.75 -1.59
N ILE A 63 17.80 -3.74 -0.32
CA ILE A 63 17.97 -4.88 0.60
C ILE A 63 16.94 -5.97 0.26
N GLN A 64 15.70 -5.56 0.00
CA GLN A 64 14.60 -6.48 -0.32
C GLN A 64 14.79 -7.17 -1.69
N ARG A 65 15.33 -6.48 -2.70
CA ARG A 65 15.60 -7.06 -4.03
C ARG A 65 16.67 -8.15 -3.98
N GLN A 66 17.74 -7.94 -3.20
CA GLN A 66 18.80 -8.94 -3.01
C GLN A 66 18.29 -10.20 -2.31
N ILE A 67 17.46 -10.04 -1.27
CA ILE A 67 16.84 -11.16 -0.53
C ILE A 67 15.83 -11.91 -1.42
N THR A 68 15.06 -11.19 -2.25
CA THR A 68 14.02 -11.78 -3.10
C THR A 68 14.60 -12.58 -4.26
N THR A 69 15.69 -12.13 -4.90
CA THR A 69 16.37 -12.90 -5.97
C THR A 69 17.00 -14.21 -5.49
N ALA A 70 17.19 -14.38 -4.18
CA ALA A 70 17.70 -15.58 -3.56
C ALA A 70 16.60 -16.44 -2.90
N ASN A 71 15.33 -16.04 -3.00
CA ASN A 71 14.21 -16.71 -2.34
C ASN A 71 13.68 -17.87 -3.20
N PRO A 72 13.88 -19.15 -2.80
CA PRO A 72 13.41 -20.31 -3.56
C PRO A 72 11.88 -20.44 -3.59
N LEU A 73 11.14 -19.68 -2.77
CA LEU A 73 9.68 -19.68 -2.78
C LEU A 73 9.11 -18.79 -3.89
N ASN A 74 9.89 -17.89 -4.48
CA ASN A 74 9.42 -16.95 -5.52
C ASN A 74 8.83 -17.67 -6.74
N ASP A 75 9.46 -18.76 -7.18
CA ASP A 75 9.00 -19.56 -8.33
C ASP A 75 7.66 -20.29 -8.04
N LEU A 76 7.38 -20.63 -6.77
CA LEU A 76 6.10 -21.19 -6.34
C LEU A 76 5.00 -20.10 -6.33
N TYR A 77 5.32 -18.89 -5.89
CA TYR A 77 4.39 -17.75 -5.92
C TYR A 77 3.99 -17.37 -7.36
N THR A 78 4.94 -17.36 -8.31
CA THR A 78 4.65 -17.04 -9.72
C THR A 78 3.84 -18.11 -10.43
N THR A 79 3.99 -19.38 -10.03
CA THR A 79 3.25 -20.51 -10.65
C THR A 79 1.80 -20.59 -10.15
N ILE A 80 1.55 -20.22 -8.88
CA ILE A 80 0.21 -20.26 -8.29
C ILE A 80 -0.57 -18.97 -8.58
N GLY A 81 0.11 -17.81 -8.64
CA GLY A 81 -0.52 -16.50 -8.86
C GLY A 81 -0.90 -16.17 -10.30
N ASN A 82 -0.31 -16.84 -11.30
CA ASN A 82 -0.55 -16.54 -12.73
C ASN A 82 -1.71 -17.32 -13.37
N SER A 83 -2.55 -17.99 -12.57
CA SER A 83 -3.63 -18.85 -13.10
C SER A 83 -4.83 -18.09 -13.68
N GLN A 84 -4.93 -16.77 -13.51
CA GLN A 84 -6.11 -16.02 -13.98
C GLN A 84 -5.79 -14.61 -14.48
N ILE A 85 -5.21 -14.49 -15.68
CA ILE A 85 -5.53 -13.37 -16.58
C ILE A 85 -5.59 -13.91 -18.01
N VAL A 86 -6.63 -14.69 -18.31
CA VAL A 86 -7.13 -14.83 -19.68
C VAL A 86 -8.42 -14.01 -19.74
N THR A 87 -8.29 -12.71 -19.99
CA THR A 87 -9.42 -11.87 -20.36
C THR A 87 -9.75 -12.12 -21.82
N HIS A 88 -10.72 -13.00 -22.07
CA HIS A 88 -11.42 -13.00 -23.36
C HIS A 88 -12.23 -11.70 -23.49
N PRO A 89 -12.21 -11.01 -24.64
CA PRO A 89 -13.06 -9.84 -24.85
C PRO A 89 -14.51 -10.32 -25.00
N VAL A 90 -15.37 -9.99 -24.02
CA VAL A 90 -16.82 -10.17 -24.13
C VAL A 90 -17.42 -8.83 -24.53
N ASN A 91 -17.97 -8.79 -25.75
CA ASN A 91 -18.89 -7.75 -26.17
C ASN A 91 -20.07 -7.69 -25.21
N ASN A 92 -20.43 -6.49 -24.76
CA ASN A 92 -21.57 -6.25 -23.88
C ASN A 92 -22.88 -6.71 -24.52
N ALA A 93 -23.27 -7.95 -24.22
CA ALA A 93 -24.66 -8.38 -24.25
C ALA A 93 -25.05 -8.74 -22.82
N TYR A 94 -26.17 -8.19 -22.35
CA TYR A 94 -26.75 -8.53 -21.04
C TYR A 94 -27.13 -10.02 -21.05
N VAL A 95 -26.20 -10.88 -20.63
CA VAL A 95 -26.48 -12.29 -20.38
C VAL A 95 -27.06 -12.38 -18.97
N ALA A 96 -28.33 -12.77 -18.88
CA ALA A 96 -28.95 -13.18 -17.63
C ALA A 96 -28.07 -14.24 -16.96
N VAL A 97 -27.54 -13.95 -15.77
CA VAL A 97 -26.78 -14.91 -14.97
C VAL A 97 -27.77 -15.95 -14.44
N ASN A 98 -27.97 -17.02 -15.22
CA ASN A 98 -28.42 -18.28 -14.66
C ASN A 98 -27.33 -18.72 -13.68
N GLN A 99 -27.60 -18.68 -12.38
CA GLN A 99 -26.75 -19.31 -11.35
C GLN A 99 -26.87 -20.83 -11.49
N GLY A 100 -26.30 -21.38 -12.57
CA GLY A 100 -26.00 -22.80 -12.68
C GLY A 100 -24.88 -23.15 -11.71
N PHE A 101 -24.97 -24.31 -11.08
CA PHE A 101 -23.95 -24.85 -10.19
C PHE A 101 -22.64 -25.05 -10.96
N THR A 102 -21.75 -24.05 -10.94
CA THR A 102 -20.41 -24.17 -11.53
C THR A 102 -19.61 -25.19 -10.74
N ARG A 103 -19.06 -26.20 -11.43
CA ARG A 103 -18.21 -27.22 -10.80
C ARG A 103 -17.06 -26.54 -10.05
N PRO A 104 -16.80 -26.89 -8.78
CA PRO A 104 -15.74 -26.25 -8.01
C PRO A 104 -14.38 -26.54 -8.63
N SER A 105 -13.51 -25.53 -8.66
CA SER A 105 -12.13 -25.71 -9.12
C SER A 105 -11.35 -26.64 -8.17
N LEU A 106 -10.30 -27.30 -8.67
CA LEU A 106 -9.43 -28.16 -7.84
C LEU A 106 -8.96 -27.45 -6.56
N MET A 107 -8.64 -26.16 -6.66
CA MET A 107 -8.18 -25.36 -5.53
C MET A 107 -9.29 -25.09 -4.50
N GLN A 108 -10.54 -24.95 -4.95
CA GLN A 108 -11.69 -24.87 -4.05
C GLN A 108 -11.95 -26.20 -3.34
N ILE A 109 -11.80 -27.33 -4.04
CA ILE A 109 -11.92 -28.67 -3.46
C ILE A 109 -10.85 -28.89 -2.39
N LEU A 110 -9.58 -28.58 -2.70
CA LEU A 110 -8.47 -28.73 -1.75
C LEU A 110 -8.64 -27.83 -0.52
N ALA A 111 -9.04 -26.57 -0.73
CA ALA A 111 -9.28 -25.66 0.37
C ALA A 111 -10.50 -26.08 1.22
N GLY A 112 -11.55 -26.62 0.60
CA GLY A 112 -12.69 -27.22 1.31
C GLY A 112 -12.29 -28.44 2.14
N ALA A 113 -11.49 -29.35 1.57
CA ALA A 113 -10.96 -30.51 2.29
C ALA A 113 -10.08 -30.11 3.47
N TYR A 114 -9.23 -29.10 3.29
CA TYR A 114 -8.41 -28.54 4.37
C TYR A 114 -9.27 -28.05 5.54
N LEU A 115 -10.27 -27.21 5.25
CA LEU A 115 -11.17 -26.66 6.28
C LEU A 115 -11.96 -27.76 6.99
N LEU A 116 -12.39 -28.79 6.27
CA LEU A 116 -13.09 -29.94 6.86
C LEU A 116 -12.19 -30.68 7.87
N ILE A 117 -10.94 -30.98 7.50
CA ILE A 117 -10.00 -31.66 8.40
C ILE A 117 -9.71 -30.78 9.63
N SER A 118 -9.45 -29.48 9.42
CA SER A 118 -9.26 -28.53 10.53
C SER A 118 -10.46 -28.50 11.47
N THR A 119 -11.68 -28.49 10.93
CA THR A 119 -12.93 -28.51 11.71
C THR A 119 -13.06 -29.80 12.53
N VAL A 120 -12.77 -30.96 11.93
CA VAL A 120 -12.78 -32.25 12.64
C VAL A 120 -11.75 -32.29 13.77
N LEU A 121 -10.54 -31.75 13.54
CA LEU A 121 -9.50 -31.67 14.56
C LEU A 121 -9.88 -30.73 15.70
N LEU A 122 -10.49 -29.58 15.39
CA LEU A 122 -11.04 -28.66 16.39
C LEU A 122 -12.14 -29.32 17.21
N ALA A 123 -13.12 -29.96 16.56
CA ALA A 123 -14.19 -30.69 17.22
C ALA A 123 -13.65 -31.79 18.15
N ARG A 124 -12.64 -32.56 17.68
CA ARG A 124 -11.95 -33.56 18.51
C ARG A 124 -11.29 -32.94 19.74
N SER A 125 -10.66 -31.79 19.61
CA SER A 125 -10.05 -31.07 20.74
C SER A 125 -11.09 -30.59 21.73
N ILE A 126 -12.21 -30.04 21.25
CA ILE A 126 -13.36 -29.63 22.08
C ILE A 126 -13.93 -30.84 22.84
N ILE A 127 -14.14 -31.97 22.17
CA ILE A 127 -14.66 -33.19 22.81
C ILE A 127 -13.75 -33.65 23.96
N LYS A 128 -12.41 -33.56 23.82
CA LYS A 128 -11.49 -33.90 24.91
C LYS A 128 -11.67 -32.98 26.13
N VAL A 129 -11.80 -31.68 25.89
CA VAL A 129 -12.03 -30.68 26.95
C VAL A 129 -13.39 -30.93 27.62
N LEU A 130 -14.43 -31.22 26.84
CA LEU A 130 -15.75 -31.56 27.37
C LEU A 130 -15.72 -32.84 28.21
N LYS A 131 -15.01 -33.89 27.78
CA LYS A 131 -14.85 -35.11 28.56
C LYS A 131 -14.20 -34.85 29.92
N ILE A 132 -13.11 -34.08 29.95
CA ILE A 132 -12.45 -33.67 31.20
C ILE A 132 -13.41 -32.85 32.07
N SER A 133 -14.15 -31.92 31.46
CA SER A 133 -15.09 -31.05 32.18
C SER A 133 -16.26 -31.82 32.78
N ILE A 134 -16.83 -32.79 32.06
CA ILE A 134 -17.90 -33.68 32.54
C ILE A 134 -17.37 -34.57 33.66
N MET A 135 -16.18 -35.15 33.49
CA MET A 135 -15.54 -35.95 34.53
C MET A 135 -15.36 -35.14 35.81
N ILE A 136 -14.75 -33.95 35.72
CA ILE A 136 -14.58 -33.05 36.86
C ILE A 136 -15.94 -32.68 37.48
N LYS A 137 -16.98 -32.43 36.68
CA LYS A 137 -18.32 -32.09 37.19
C LYS A 137 -18.93 -33.21 38.03
N ASN A 138 -18.69 -34.47 37.67
CA ASN A 138 -19.31 -35.63 38.30
C ASN A 138 -18.48 -36.23 39.45
N THR A 139 -17.33 -35.65 39.78
CA THR A 139 -16.46 -36.09 40.87
C THR A 139 -16.69 -35.26 42.14
N ASN A 140 -16.52 -35.88 43.32
CA ASN A 140 -16.51 -35.16 44.60
C ASN A 140 -15.34 -34.17 44.65
N LYS A 141 -15.61 -32.93 45.05
CA LYS A 141 -14.64 -31.83 45.06
C LYS A 141 -14.40 -31.31 46.47
N GLN A 142 -13.15 -31.05 46.80
CA GLN A 142 -12.76 -30.29 48.00
C GLN A 142 -11.98 -29.05 47.57
N PHE A 143 -12.37 -27.88 48.05
CA PHE A 143 -11.68 -26.63 47.75
C PHE A 143 -10.72 -26.29 48.89
N ILE A 144 -9.42 -26.29 48.61
CA ILE A 144 -8.36 -26.02 49.60
C ILE A 144 -7.34 -25.11 48.91
N ASP A 145 -6.98 -23.99 49.56
CA ASP A 145 -5.95 -23.04 49.10
C ASP A 145 -6.10 -22.57 47.63
N GLY A 146 -7.35 -22.37 47.18
CA GLY A 146 -7.60 -21.92 45.80
C GLY A 146 -7.68 -23.04 44.76
N ILE A 147 -7.54 -24.30 45.16
CA ILE A 147 -7.45 -25.48 44.27
C ILE A 147 -8.60 -26.45 44.56
N TYR A 148 -9.24 -26.96 43.51
CA TYR A 148 -10.26 -28.00 43.61
C TYR A 148 -9.61 -29.39 43.51
N TYR A 149 -9.58 -30.12 44.63
CA TYR A 149 -9.14 -31.50 44.70
C TYR A 149 -10.28 -32.43 44.29
N CYS A 150 -10.05 -33.21 43.23
CA CYS A 150 -11.00 -34.17 42.67
C CYS A 150 -10.44 -35.59 42.84
N THR A 151 -11.10 -36.42 43.64
CA THR A 151 -10.70 -37.82 43.82
C THR A 151 -11.31 -38.69 42.72
N PHE A 152 -10.50 -39.22 41.80
CA PHE A 152 -10.99 -40.05 40.70
C PHE A 152 -10.12 -41.29 40.51
N ASP A 153 -10.76 -42.46 40.52
CA ASP A 153 -10.08 -43.75 40.49
C ASP A 153 -9.57 -44.12 39.09
N GLY A 154 -8.43 -44.81 39.04
CA GLY A 154 -7.88 -45.37 37.79
C GLY A 154 -7.24 -44.37 36.84
N THR A 155 -6.95 -43.13 37.26
CA THR A 155 -6.20 -42.16 36.44
C THR A 155 -4.91 -41.69 37.11
N ALA A 156 -3.87 -41.49 36.30
CA ALA A 156 -2.64 -40.86 36.77
C ALA A 156 -2.94 -39.43 37.25
N PRO A 157 -2.25 -38.91 38.28
CA PRO A 157 -2.44 -37.55 38.75
C PRO A 157 -2.24 -36.54 37.62
N PHE A 158 -3.14 -35.56 37.52
CA PHE A 158 -2.99 -34.46 36.58
C PHE A 158 -3.71 -33.20 37.05
N SER A 159 -3.19 -32.06 36.60
CA SER A 159 -3.79 -30.74 36.80
C SER A 159 -4.44 -30.21 35.52
N PHE A 160 -5.60 -29.55 35.68
CA PHE A 160 -6.29 -28.86 34.60
C PHE A 160 -6.91 -27.56 35.12
N PHE A 161 -6.41 -26.41 34.66
CA PHE A 161 -6.72 -25.09 35.23
C PHE A 161 -6.49 -25.07 36.75
N ASN A 162 -7.54 -24.87 37.55
CA ASN A 162 -7.52 -24.87 39.01
C ASN A 162 -8.00 -26.21 39.63
N TYR A 163 -8.15 -27.25 38.81
CA TYR A 163 -8.54 -28.59 39.26
C TYR A 163 -7.31 -29.49 39.35
N LEU A 164 -7.16 -30.17 40.48
CA LEU A 164 -6.18 -31.23 40.71
C LEU A 164 -6.91 -32.57 40.83
N VAL A 165 -6.75 -33.44 39.83
CA VAL A 165 -7.31 -34.79 39.84
C VAL A 165 -6.26 -35.75 40.35
N ILE A 166 -6.55 -36.45 41.44
CA ILE A 166 -5.60 -37.37 42.07
C ILE A 166 -6.30 -38.53 42.78
N ASN A 167 -5.77 -39.74 42.62
CA ASN A 167 -6.10 -40.87 43.48
C ASN A 167 -5.06 -40.96 44.60
N LYS A 168 -5.48 -40.68 45.84
CA LYS A 168 -4.59 -40.66 47.01
C LYS A 168 -4.15 -42.07 47.43
N GLU A 169 -4.90 -43.11 47.11
CA GLU A 169 -4.67 -44.49 47.57
C GLU A 169 -3.48 -45.16 46.87
N LEU A 170 -2.99 -44.59 45.77
CA LEU A 170 -1.89 -45.14 44.97
C LEU A 170 -0.49 -44.71 45.46
N PHE A 171 -0.39 -43.77 46.41
CA PHE A 171 0.86 -43.11 46.78
C PHE A 171 1.06 -43.05 48.30
N THR A 172 2.31 -43.18 48.73
CA THR A 172 2.70 -42.90 50.14
C THR A 172 2.58 -41.41 50.44
N ASP A 173 2.45 -41.01 51.71
CA ASP A 173 2.33 -39.59 52.10
C ASP A 173 3.48 -38.71 51.57
N SER A 174 4.70 -39.26 51.52
CA SER A 174 5.86 -38.53 50.98
C SER A 174 5.78 -38.36 49.47
N GLU A 175 5.37 -39.41 48.73
CA GLU A 175 5.16 -39.33 47.27
C GLU A 175 4.00 -38.38 46.95
N LEU A 176 2.91 -38.45 47.73
CA LEU A 176 1.74 -37.61 47.55
C LEU A 176 2.07 -36.12 47.72
N ARG A 177 2.87 -35.75 48.74
CA ARG A 177 3.35 -34.37 48.91
C ARG A 177 4.17 -33.88 47.71
N GLN A 178 5.04 -34.73 47.16
CA GLN A 178 5.84 -34.37 45.98
C GLN A 178 4.98 -34.22 44.72
N ILE A 179 4.01 -35.10 44.52
CA ILE A 179 3.06 -35.02 43.39
C ILE A 179 2.20 -33.75 43.51
N ILE A 180 1.65 -33.45 44.69
CA ILE A 180 0.86 -32.24 44.91
C ILE A 180 1.72 -31.00 44.66
N ALA A 181 2.96 -30.95 45.16
CA ALA A 181 3.87 -29.83 44.90
C ALA A 181 4.16 -29.65 43.40
N HIS A 182 4.35 -30.74 42.67
CA HIS A 182 4.54 -30.75 41.21
C HIS A 182 3.31 -30.21 40.47
N GLU A 183 2.13 -30.77 40.73
CA GLU A 183 0.90 -30.38 40.05
C GLU A 183 0.45 -28.96 40.41
N ASN A 184 0.71 -28.51 41.64
CA ASN A 184 0.43 -27.13 42.06
C ASN A 184 1.22 -26.11 41.23
N VAL A 185 2.46 -26.43 40.82
CA VAL A 185 3.21 -25.55 39.92
C VAL A 185 2.57 -25.48 38.54
N HIS A 186 2.05 -26.59 38.00
CA HIS A 186 1.32 -26.58 36.73
C HIS A 186 0.07 -25.70 36.77
N ILE A 187 -0.67 -25.76 37.88
CA ILE A 187 -1.84 -24.91 38.14
C ILE A 187 -1.42 -23.44 38.21
N ARG A 188 -0.45 -23.12 39.07
CA ARG A 188 0.05 -21.75 39.27
C ARG A 188 0.59 -21.12 37.99
N GLN A 189 1.31 -21.90 37.18
CA GLN A 189 1.88 -21.45 35.91
C GLN A 189 0.84 -21.43 34.77
N LEU A 190 -0.40 -21.89 35.00
CA LEU A 190 -1.48 -21.94 34.00
C LEU A 190 -1.11 -22.76 32.75
N HIS A 191 -0.33 -23.83 32.91
CA HIS A 191 0.14 -24.65 31.80
C HIS A 191 -0.99 -25.27 30.95
N SER A 192 -2.20 -25.43 31.50
CA SER A 192 -3.36 -25.90 30.74
C SER A 192 -3.75 -24.95 29.60
N ILE A 193 -3.64 -23.64 29.80
CA ILE A 193 -3.98 -22.62 28.77
C ILE A 193 -3.05 -22.77 27.58
N ASP A 194 -1.75 -22.89 27.84
CA ASP A 194 -0.73 -23.08 26.82
C ASP A 194 -1.00 -24.32 25.96
N ILE A 195 -1.39 -25.43 26.59
CA ILE A 195 -1.70 -26.67 25.85
C ILE A 195 -2.95 -26.52 25.00
N LEU A 196 -4.00 -25.84 25.50
CA LEU A 196 -5.20 -25.56 24.72
C LEU A 196 -4.91 -24.66 23.52
N PHE A 197 -4.11 -23.61 23.72
CA PHE A 197 -3.68 -22.70 22.66
C PHE A 197 -2.91 -23.46 21.56
N VAL A 198 -1.96 -24.31 21.94
CA VAL A 198 -1.19 -25.12 20.98
C VAL A 198 -2.09 -26.11 20.24
N GLU A 199 -3.08 -26.73 20.89
CA GLU A 199 -4.04 -27.62 20.23
C GLU A 199 -4.92 -26.87 19.21
N LEU A 200 -5.31 -25.63 19.51
CA LEU A 200 -6.06 -24.77 18.59
C LEU A 200 -5.21 -24.44 17.35
N VAL A 201 -3.98 -23.95 17.55
CA VAL A 201 -3.07 -23.63 16.44
C VAL A 201 -2.74 -24.89 15.64
N HIS A 202 -2.57 -26.03 16.28
CA HIS A 202 -2.33 -27.32 15.62
C HIS A 202 -3.51 -27.78 14.78
N ALA A 203 -4.75 -27.56 15.20
CA ALA A 203 -5.89 -27.90 14.38
C ALA A 203 -6.00 -27.02 13.12
N ILE A 204 -5.55 -25.75 13.20
CA ILE A 204 -5.48 -24.86 12.05
C ILE A 204 -4.33 -25.30 11.14
N LEU A 205 -3.09 -25.37 11.65
CA LEU A 205 -1.86 -25.63 10.89
C LEU A 205 -1.47 -27.13 10.85
N TRP A 206 -2.45 -28.03 10.79
CA TRP A 206 -2.27 -29.47 11.00
C TRP A 206 -1.36 -30.15 9.96
N ILE A 207 -1.23 -29.57 8.77
CA ILE A 207 -0.34 -30.09 7.71
C ILE A 207 1.13 -30.08 8.15
N ASN A 208 1.52 -29.16 9.04
CA ASN A 208 2.92 -29.03 9.41
C ASN A 208 3.32 -30.05 10.50
N PRO A 209 4.13 -31.07 10.16
CA PRO A 209 4.53 -32.10 11.12
C PRO A 209 5.42 -31.55 12.25
N LEU A 210 6.09 -30.41 12.03
CA LEU A 210 6.93 -29.78 13.06
C LEU A 210 6.09 -29.25 14.23
N LEU A 211 4.82 -28.92 14.00
CA LEU A 211 3.94 -28.40 15.05
C LEU A 211 3.63 -29.47 16.10
N LEU A 212 3.54 -30.74 15.69
CA LEU A 212 3.46 -31.87 16.62
C LEU A 212 4.71 -31.96 17.49
N TYR A 213 5.89 -31.72 16.92
CA TYR A 213 7.13 -31.74 17.68
C TYR A 213 7.28 -30.51 18.60
N LEU A 214 6.87 -29.32 18.13
CA LEU A 214 6.81 -28.11 18.92
C LEU A 214 5.92 -28.29 20.15
N LYS A 215 4.73 -28.87 19.98
CA LYS A 215 3.84 -29.21 21.10
C LYS A 215 4.53 -30.12 22.13
N ARG A 216 5.33 -31.09 21.67
CA ARG A 216 6.13 -31.94 22.57
C ARG A 216 7.19 -31.13 23.31
N CYS A 217 7.81 -30.16 22.66
CA CYS A 217 8.80 -29.26 23.27
C CYS A 217 8.16 -28.32 24.30
N ILE A 218 6.98 -27.76 24.04
CA ILE A 218 6.24 -26.93 25.01
C ILE A 218 5.93 -27.75 26.27
N LYS A 219 5.37 -28.95 26.10
CA LYS A 219 5.12 -29.87 27.22
C LYS A 219 6.40 -30.14 28.02
N LEU A 220 7.50 -30.47 27.34
CA LEU A 220 8.77 -30.74 28.01
C LEU A 220 9.33 -29.50 28.73
N ASN A 221 9.15 -28.30 28.18
CA ASN A 221 9.54 -27.06 28.84
C ASN A 221 8.70 -26.78 30.10
N HIS A 222 7.40 -27.09 30.09
CA HIS A 222 6.56 -27.02 31.30
C HIS A 222 7.10 -27.92 32.40
N GLU A 223 7.45 -29.17 32.06
CA GLU A 223 8.06 -30.10 33.02
C GLU A 223 9.38 -29.53 33.57
N TYR A 224 10.21 -28.89 32.74
CA TYR A 224 11.45 -28.27 33.20
C TYR A 224 11.23 -27.11 34.16
N ILE A 225 10.21 -26.27 33.92
CA ILE A 225 9.82 -25.20 34.85
C ILE A 225 9.40 -25.80 36.18
N VAL A 226 8.54 -26.82 36.14
CA VAL A 226 8.02 -27.48 37.34
C VAL A 226 9.14 -28.14 38.13
N ASP A 227 9.98 -28.93 37.46
CA ASP A 227 11.13 -29.60 38.09
C ASP A 227 12.07 -28.58 38.74
N HIS A 228 12.32 -27.45 38.09
CA HIS A 228 13.15 -26.38 38.62
C HIS A 228 12.53 -25.70 39.84
N GLU A 229 11.24 -25.41 39.82
CA GLU A 229 10.54 -24.77 40.95
C GLU A 229 10.43 -25.70 42.17
N VAL A 230 10.15 -27.00 41.96
CA VAL A 230 10.09 -27.99 43.06
C VAL A 230 11.46 -28.23 43.69
N ILE A 231 12.53 -28.30 42.89
CA ILE A 231 13.89 -28.42 43.44
C ILE A 231 14.27 -27.15 44.24
N ASN A 232 13.91 -25.97 43.73
CA ASN A 232 14.21 -24.71 44.41
C ASN A 232 13.36 -24.47 45.66
N SER A 233 12.24 -25.17 45.84
CA SER A 233 11.47 -25.12 47.09
C SER A 233 12.09 -25.95 48.23
N GLY A 234 13.29 -26.51 48.03
CA GLY A 234 14.06 -27.22 49.07
C GLY A 234 13.91 -28.75 49.05
N VAL A 235 13.25 -29.33 48.04
CA VAL A 235 13.15 -30.79 47.89
C VAL A 235 14.51 -31.36 47.47
N ASP A 236 14.95 -32.43 48.14
CA ASP A 236 16.19 -33.12 47.74
C ASP A 236 16.11 -33.59 46.28
N LYS A 237 17.04 -33.10 45.47
CA LYS A 237 17.06 -33.30 44.02
C LYS A 237 17.18 -34.78 43.64
N LYS A 238 17.95 -35.58 44.39
CA LYS A 238 18.17 -37.00 44.09
C LYS A 238 16.91 -37.81 44.38
N ASN A 239 16.30 -37.58 45.55
CA ASN A 239 15.04 -38.21 45.95
C ASN A 239 13.91 -37.82 44.98
N TYR A 240 13.84 -36.56 44.55
CA TYR A 240 12.86 -36.12 43.56
C TYR A 240 13.05 -36.84 42.20
N GLN A 241 14.27 -36.94 41.69
CA GLN A 241 14.55 -37.67 40.43
C GLN A 241 14.15 -39.14 40.52
N LEU A 242 14.43 -39.80 41.65
CA LEU A 242 14.01 -41.18 41.90
C LEU A 242 12.49 -41.31 41.96
N SER A 243 11.80 -40.38 42.64
CA SER A 243 10.33 -40.38 42.72
C SER A 243 9.67 -40.31 41.34
N ILE A 244 10.16 -39.44 40.45
CA ILE A 244 9.66 -39.32 39.07
C ILE A 244 9.85 -40.65 38.32
N LEU A 245 11.02 -41.27 38.47
CA LEU A 245 11.32 -42.55 37.82
C LEU A 245 10.40 -43.66 38.35
N TYR A 246 10.29 -43.83 39.67
CA TYR A 246 9.45 -44.87 40.28
C TYR A 246 7.97 -44.68 39.95
N ASN A 247 7.44 -43.45 40.05
CA ASN A 247 6.04 -43.16 39.70
C ASN A 247 5.76 -43.49 38.24
N SER A 248 6.69 -43.17 37.33
CA SER A 248 6.53 -43.50 35.92
C SER A 248 6.50 -45.00 35.64
N LEU A 249 7.14 -45.82 36.47
CA LEU A 249 7.11 -47.28 36.35
C LEU A 249 5.81 -47.86 36.92
N LYS A 250 5.30 -47.30 38.02
CA LYS A 250 4.01 -47.69 38.63
C LYS A 250 2.83 -47.42 37.70
N THR A 251 2.84 -46.32 36.95
CA THR A 251 1.70 -45.92 36.10
C THR A 251 1.78 -46.42 34.65
N ASN A 252 2.95 -46.84 34.14
CA ASN A 252 3.12 -47.21 32.71
C ASN A 252 3.16 -48.72 32.43
N GLN A 253 2.49 -49.57 33.22
CA GLN A 253 2.52 -51.03 33.04
C GLN A 253 1.72 -51.58 31.85
N VAL A 254 1.26 -50.77 30.87
CA VAL A 254 0.49 -51.28 29.73
C VAL A 254 1.01 -50.76 28.37
N TYR A 255 1.46 -51.71 27.53
CA TYR A 255 1.82 -51.64 26.09
C TYR A 255 3.24 -51.16 25.69
N GLN A 256 4.15 -52.13 25.51
CA GLN A 256 5.56 -51.95 25.13
C GLN A 256 5.80 -51.33 23.74
N LEU A 257 4.83 -51.40 22.81
CA LEU A 257 4.97 -50.76 21.48
C LEU A 257 4.78 -49.24 21.48
N THR A 258 4.30 -48.63 22.58
CA THR A 258 3.95 -47.19 22.64
C THR A 258 4.75 -46.38 23.68
N ASN A 259 5.48 -47.05 24.56
CA ASN A 259 6.08 -46.44 25.76
C ASN A 259 7.47 -45.79 25.54
N LEU A 260 8.00 -45.80 24.30
CA LEU A 260 9.27 -45.17 23.94
C LEU A 260 9.31 -43.66 24.20
N TYR A 261 8.15 -43.00 24.20
CA TYR A 261 8.06 -41.55 24.38
C TYR A 261 8.11 -41.12 25.85
N SER A 262 7.49 -41.87 26.77
CA SER A 262 7.49 -41.57 28.21
C SER A 262 8.90 -41.70 28.79
N SER A 263 9.60 -42.80 28.46
CA SER A 263 10.98 -43.04 28.89
C SER A 263 11.96 -41.97 28.34
N SER A 264 11.78 -41.55 27.10
CA SER A 264 12.56 -40.46 26.49
C SER A 264 12.36 -39.12 27.21
N LYS A 265 11.13 -38.77 27.60
CA LYS A 265 10.86 -37.54 28.38
C LYS A 265 11.52 -37.54 29.75
N ILE A 266 11.40 -38.64 30.49
CA ILE A 266 11.96 -38.74 31.85
C ILE A 266 13.47 -38.60 31.80
N LYS A 267 14.12 -39.26 30.83
CA LYS A 267 15.55 -39.10 30.56
C LYS A 267 15.92 -37.64 30.29
N LEU A 268 15.13 -36.92 29.50
CA LEU A 268 15.37 -35.51 29.18
C LEU A 268 15.18 -34.60 30.40
N ARG A 269 14.20 -34.86 31.26
CA ARG A 269 13.98 -34.16 32.55
C ARG A 269 15.17 -34.36 33.49
N ILE A 270 15.56 -35.61 33.76
CA ILE A 270 16.71 -35.95 34.63
C ILE A 270 18.00 -35.34 34.08
N LYS A 271 18.23 -35.43 32.76
CA LYS A 271 19.37 -34.78 32.11
C LYS A 271 19.37 -33.26 32.35
N MET A 272 18.24 -32.58 32.12
CA MET A 272 18.13 -31.13 32.25
C MET A 272 18.32 -30.65 33.70
N MET A 273 17.81 -31.38 34.68
CA MET A 273 18.05 -31.13 36.10
C MET A 273 19.55 -31.22 36.46
N ASN A 274 20.31 -32.10 35.80
CA ASN A 274 21.73 -32.35 36.08
C ASN A 274 22.71 -31.54 35.23
N LEU A 275 22.24 -30.86 34.18
CA LEU A 275 23.09 -29.95 33.41
C LEU A 275 23.61 -28.79 34.29
N LYS A 276 24.81 -28.27 34.02
CA LYS A 276 25.29 -27.04 34.65
C LYS A 276 24.50 -25.84 34.10
N LYS A 277 24.33 -24.79 34.91
CA LYS A 277 23.72 -23.54 34.44
C LYS A 277 24.67 -22.89 33.44
N SER A 278 24.19 -22.56 32.24
CA SER A 278 24.97 -21.73 31.32
C SER A 278 25.17 -20.35 31.95
N PRO A 279 26.35 -19.72 31.81
CA PRO A 279 26.52 -18.33 32.21
C PRO A 279 25.52 -17.43 31.46
N ASN A 280 25.13 -16.32 32.10
CA ASN A 280 24.07 -15.36 31.73
C ASN A 280 24.24 -14.65 30.35
N ALA A 281 24.98 -15.21 29.42
CA ALA A 281 25.30 -14.60 28.13
C ALA A 281 24.23 -14.80 27.04
N ASN A 282 22.94 -15.04 27.34
CA ASN A 282 21.96 -15.41 26.28
C ASN A 282 21.19 -14.24 25.67
N ALA A 283 21.42 -12.98 26.08
CA ALA A 283 20.72 -11.81 25.52
C ALA A 283 20.89 -11.68 23.99
N TYR A 284 22.08 -11.96 23.46
CA TYR A 284 22.33 -11.89 22.02
C TYR A 284 21.50 -12.91 21.21
N LYS A 285 21.17 -14.08 21.79
CA LYS A 285 20.32 -15.08 21.15
C LYS A 285 18.91 -14.54 20.95
N TYR A 286 18.39 -13.83 21.94
CA TYR A 286 17.09 -13.17 21.85
C TYR A 286 17.11 -11.95 20.92
N ALA A 287 18.24 -11.21 20.84
CA ALA A 287 18.40 -10.16 19.82
C ALA A 287 18.35 -10.73 18.39
N PHE A 288 18.95 -11.90 18.16
CA PHE A 288 18.89 -12.59 16.87
C PHE A 288 17.46 -13.01 16.48
N VAL A 289 16.56 -13.20 17.45
CA VAL A 289 15.13 -13.47 17.14
C VAL A 289 14.54 -12.32 16.35
N LEU A 290 14.84 -11.06 16.69
CA LEU A 290 14.32 -9.90 15.95
C LEU A 290 14.75 -9.93 14.48
N LEU A 291 16.02 -10.25 14.23
CA LEU A 291 16.55 -10.41 12.87
C LEU A 291 15.86 -11.57 12.14
N LEU A 292 15.63 -12.69 12.84
CA LEU A 292 14.95 -13.86 12.27
C LEU A 292 13.49 -13.55 11.92
N VAL A 293 12.79 -12.77 12.74
CA VAL A 293 11.42 -12.32 12.46
C VAL A 293 11.39 -11.43 11.22
N ALA A 294 12.29 -10.46 11.13
CA ALA A 294 12.41 -9.59 9.96
C ALA A 294 12.74 -10.40 8.69
N ALA A 295 13.69 -11.33 8.77
CA ALA A 295 14.03 -12.22 7.66
C ALA A 295 12.84 -13.10 7.24
N SER A 296 12.10 -13.65 8.20
CA SER A 296 10.91 -14.47 7.94
C SER A 296 9.81 -13.66 7.25
N TYR A 297 9.63 -12.39 7.64
CA TYR A 297 8.68 -11.47 7.00
C TYR A 297 9.05 -11.22 5.53
N PHE A 298 10.31 -10.87 5.24
CA PHE A 298 10.76 -10.64 3.87
C PHE A 298 10.75 -11.91 3.01
N LEU A 299 10.87 -13.09 3.63
CA LEU A 299 10.78 -14.37 2.93
C LEU A 299 9.35 -14.69 2.46
N ILE A 300 8.34 -14.43 3.29
CA ILE A 300 6.93 -14.72 2.96
C ILE A 300 6.25 -13.62 2.15
N ASN A 301 6.79 -12.41 2.21
CA ASN A 301 6.37 -11.28 1.40
C ASN A 301 7.53 -10.91 0.47
N PRO A 302 7.88 -11.79 -0.49
CA PRO A 302 8.81 -11.40 -1.54
C PRO A 302 8.20 -10.18 -2.23
N LEU A 303 9.00 -9.14 -2.45
CA LEU A 303 8.56 -8.07 -3.32
C LEU A 303 8.17 -8.70 -4.64
N ASN A 304 7.06 -8.26 -5.23
CA ASN A 304 6.84 -8.41 -6.66
C ASN A 304 7.89 -7.55 -7.38
N ALA A 305 9.16 -7.94 -7.30
CA ALA A 305 10.11 -7.61 -8.33
C ALA A 305 9.54 -8.32 -9.55
N SER A 306 8.91 -7.56 -10.44
CA SER A 306 8.63 -8.00 -11.80
C SER A 306 9.88 -8.72 -12.28
N VAL A 307 9.82 -10.04 -12.35
CA VAL A 307 10.95 -10.87 -12.77
C VAL A 307 11.21 -10.41 -14.19
N LEU A 308 12.22 -9.57 -14.36
CA LEU A 308 12.74 -9.23 -15.67
C LEU A 308 13.24 -10.55 -16.26
N PRO A 309 12.63 -11.09 -17.33
CA PRO A 309 13.25 -12.19 -18.05
C PRO A 309 14.63 -11.69 -18.50
N LYS A 310 15.67 -12.36 -18.00
CA LYS A 310 17.07 -11.94 -18.08
C LYS A 310 17.64 -11.90 -19.52
N ASN A 311 16.81 -12.09 -20.56
CA ASN A 311 17.28 -12.33 -21.93
C ASN A 311 16.66 -11.46 -23.05
N VAL A 312 16.02 -10.31 -22.78
CA VAL A 312 15.57 -9.44 -23.90
C VAL A 312 15.97 -7.95 -23.79
N ILE A 313 16.38 -7.46 -22.62
CA ILE A 313 16.69 -6.03 -22.48
C ILE A 313 18.19 -5.80 -22.55
N GLY A 314 18.72 -5.69 -23.77
CA GLY A 314 20.16 -5.46 -23.94
C GLY A 314 20.64 -4.94 -25.28
N THR A 315 19.79 -4.83 -26.31
CA THR A 315 20.18 -4.26 -27.60
C THR A 315 19.24 -3.11 -27.98
N THR A 316 19.81 -2.00 -28.49
CA THR A 316 19.07 -0.84 -29.00
C THR A 316 17.98 -1.25 -30.01
N GLN A 317 18.20 -2.34 -30.73
CA GLN A 317 17.27 -2.89 -31.73
C GLN A 317 15.95 -3.40 -31.12
N GLY A 318 15.97 -3.94 -29.89
CA GLY A 318 14.75 -4.38 -29.19
C GLY A 318 13.93 -3.25 -28.60
N LEU A 319 14.54 -2.07 -28.39
CA LEU A 319 13.88 -0.88 -27.84
C LEU A 319 13.24 0.01 -28.92
N LYS A 320 13.62 -0.15 -30.19
CA LYS A 320 13.05 0.63 -31.31
C LYS A 320 11.53 0.50 -31.44
N LYS A 321 10.95 -0.64 -31.04
CA LYS A 321 9.49 -0.84 -31.09
C LYS A 321 8.69 0.14 -30.22
N PHE A 322 9.33 0.75 -29.22
CA PHE A 322 8.72 1.76 -28.35
C PHE A 322 8.82 3.19 -28.91
N GLU A 323 9.63 3.40 -29.94
CA GLU A 323 9.82 4.71 -30.54
C GLU A 323 8.54 5.18 -31.25
N GLY A 324 8.27 6.48 -31.15
CA GLY A 324 7.12 7.11 -31.79
C GLY A 324 6.62 8.33 -31.05
N TYR A 325 5.58 8.93 -31.61
CA TYR A 325 4.81 10.00 -30.99
C TYR A 325 3.59 9.41 -30.31
N TYR A 326 3.25 9.93 -29.14
CA TYR A 326 2.09 9.50 -28.37
C TYR A 326 1.26 10.72 -27.98
N GLU A 327 -0.05 10.62 -28.14
CA GLU A 327 -1.02 11.68 -27.85
C GLU A 327 -1.85 11.32 -26.62
N LEU A 328 -2.09 12.29 -25.74
CA LEU A 328 -2.84 12.07 -24.51
C LEU A 328 -4.32 11.73 -24.81
N LYS A 329 -4.79 10.60 -24.28
CA LYS A 329 -6.18 10.15 -24.44
C LYS A 329 -7.14 11.16 -23.80
N GLY A 330 -8.01 11.75 -24.62
CA GLY A 330 -9.05 12.70 -24.15
C GLY A 330 -8.63 14.17 -24.11
N LYS A 331 -7.40 14.52 -24.52
CA LYS A 331 -6.97 15.92 -24.74
C LYS A 331 -6.19 16.02 -26.05
N ASN A 332 -6.80 16.62 -27.06
CA ASN A 332 -6.15 16.85 -28.34
C ASN A 332 -4.97 17.83 -28.18
N GLY A 333 -3.81 17.50 -28.74
CA GLY A 333 -2.66 18.40 -28.83
C GLY A 333 -1.60 18.28 -27.72
N ALA A 334 -1.77 17.42 -26.71
CA ALA A 334 -0.67 17.06 -25.81
C ALA A 334 0.10 15.87 -26.39
N LEU A 335 1.32 16.10 -26.84
CA LEU A 335 2.16 15.09 -27.49
C LEU A 335 3.46 14.87 -26.71
N ILE A 336 3.84 13.60 -26.56
CA ILE A 336 5.18 13.19 -26.13
C ILE A 336 5.86 12.40 -27.25
N GLN A 337 7.18 12.49 -27.30
CA GLN A 337 8.00 11.67 -28.17
C GLN A 337 8.81 10.69 -27.33
N ILE A 338 8.85 9.43 -27.75
CA ILE A 338 9.64 8.38 -27.10
C ILE A 338 10.75 7.96 -28.05
N ILE A 339 12.00 7.97 -27.55
CA ILE A 339 13.21 7.70 -28.33
C ILE A 339 14.04 6.64 -27.60
N ALA A 340 14.53 5.62 -28.31
CA ALA A 340 15.43 4.64 -27.73
C ALA A 340 16.88 5.11 -27.86
N ILE A 341 17.59 5.23 -26.73
CA ILE A 341 19.00 5.64 -26.69
C ILE A 341 19.78 4.62 -25.88
N GLY A 342 20.62 3.84 -26.56
CA GLY A 342 21.42 2.78 -25.94
C GLY A 342 20.53 1.70 -25.30
N LYS A 343 20.58 1.59 -23.96
CA LYS A 343 19.76 0.63 -23.17
C LYS A 343 18.59 1.30 -22.44
N SER A 344 18.32 2.56 -22.76
CA SER A 344 17.29 3.37 -22.13
C SER A 344 16.30 3.89 -23.16
N VAL A 345 15.14 4.32 -22.68
CA VAL A 345 14.15 5.04 -23.45
C VAL A 345 14.05 6.45 -22.88
N VAL A 346 14.03 7.46 -23.73
CA VAL A 346 13.91 8.86 -23.37
C VAL A 346 12.52 9.34 -23.75
N LEU A 347 11.77 9.83 -22.76
CA LEU A 347 10.53 10.56 -23.00
C LEU A 347 10.88 12.03 -23.15
N LYS A 348 10.55 12.60 -24.30
CA LYS A 348 10.67 14.02 -24.59
C LYS A 348 9.28 14.63 -24.60
N GLN A 349 9.07 15.57 -23.68
CA GLN A 349 7.88 16.40 -23.65
C GLN A 349 8.00 17.45 -24.75
N LEU A 350 7.00 17.54 -25.63
CA LEU A 350 7.07 18.46 -26.77
C LEU A 350 6.67 19.89 -26.41
N TRP A 351 6.20 20.16 -25.20
CA TRP A 351 5.76 21.50 -24.77
C TRP A 351 6.84 22.34 -24.08
N ASP A 352 7.75 21.70 -23.36
CA ASP A 352 8.86 22.35 -22.64
C ASP A 352 10.23 21.80 -23.07
N ASN A 353 10.25 20.90 -24.07
CA ASN A 353 11.44 20.16 -24.51
C ASN A 353 12.13 19.35 -23.40
N ARG A 354 11.47 19.13 -22.25
CA ARG A 354 12.04 18.37 -21.14
C ARG A 354 12.23 16.93 -21.55
N LYS A 355 13.43 16.40 -21.28
CA LYS A 355 13.79 15.00 -21.52
C LYS A 355 13.87 14.29 -20.18
N ILE A 356 13.28 13.11 -20.11
CA ILE A 356 13.31 12.26 -18.93
C ILE A 356 13.80 10.89 -19.37
N ASP A 357 14.90 10.44 -18.77
CA ASP A 357 15.49 9.14 -19.05
C ASP A 357 14.80 8.04 -18.25
N PHE A 358 14.44 6.97 -18.95
CA PHE A 358 13.83 5.78 -18.38
C PHE A 358 14.66 4.54 -18.68
N THR A 359 14.89 3.74 -17.65
CA THR A 359 15.54 2.44 -17.74
C THR A 359 14.49 1.34 -17.63
N ALA A 360 14.63 0.27 -18.41
CA ALA A 360 13.63 -0.79 -18.40
C ALA A 360 13.62 -1.57 -17.08
N THR A 361 12.42 -1.76 -16.52
CA THR A 361 12.14 -2.57 -15.33
C THR A 361 11.31 -3.81 -15.66
N GLY A 362 10.80 -3.91 -16.89
CA GLY A 362 10.08 -5.05 -17.45
C GLY A 362 10.13 -5.04 -18.98
N PRO A 363 9.53 -6.04 -19.65
CA PRO A 363 9.51 -6.10 -21.12
C PRO A 363 8.69 -4.98 -21.77
N LEU A 364 7.75 -4.38 -21.04
CA LEU A 364 6.91 -3.24 -21.46
C LEU A 364 6.91 -2.12 -20.40
N THR A 365 7.75 -2.20 -19.38
CA THR A 365 7.75 -1.24 -18.26
C THR A 365 9.11 -0.62 -18.05
N PHE A 366 9.13 0.68 -17.77
CA PHE A 366 10.33 1.47 -17.57
C PHE A 366 10.15 2.44 -16.39
N SER A 367 11.24 2.74 -15.68
CA SER A 367 11.27 3.68 -14.56
C SER A 367 12.39 4.69 -14.71
N THR A 368 12.19 5.91 -14.19
CA THR A 368 13.23 6.93 -14.14
C THR A 368 13.97 6.93 -12.78
N LYS A 369 15.23 7.36 -12.78
CA LYS A 369 16.04 7.50 -11.56
C LYS A 369 15.65 8.72 -10.72
N GLU A 370 15.07 9.76 -11.34
CA GLU A 370 14.72 11.01 -10.66
C GLU A 370 13.52 10.84 -9.72
N ASN A 371 12.59 9.94 -10.06
CA ASN A 371 11.41 9.66 -9.25
C ASN A 371 10.81 8.30 -9.65
N VAL A 372 10.92 7.31 -8.77
CA VAL A 372 10.49 5.91 -9.03
C VAL A 372 8.98 5.79 -9.22
N SER A 373 8.19 6.76 -8.73
CA SER A 373 6.74 6.83 -8.96
C SER A 373 6.38 7.18 -10.41
N PHE A 374 7.33 7.71 -11.18
CA PHE A 374 7.14 7.94 -12.61
C PHE A 374 7.59 6.71 -13.40
N THR A 375 6.61 5.98 -13.90
CA THR A 375 6.80 4.81 -14.75
C THR A 375 6.20 5.03 -16.13
N LEU A 376 6.76 4.33 -17.12
CA LEU A 376 6.15 4.11 -18.43
C LEU A 376 5.72 2.67 -18.51
N GLN A 377 4.44 2.41 -18.73
CA GLN A 377 3.89 1.08 -18.95
C GLN A 377 3.24 1.02 -20.33
N PHE A 378 3.93 0.38 -21.26
CA PHE A 378 3.47 0.21 -22.63
C PHE A 378 2.45 -0.94 -22.72
N THR A 379 1.50 -0.80 -23.64
CA THR A 379 0.58 -1.86 -24.06
C THR A 379 0.87 -2.21 -25.51
N SER A 380 0.84 -3.51 -25.84
CA SER A 380 0.96 -3.99 -27.21
C SER A 380 -0.32 -4.67 -27.69
N ASP A 381 -0.53 -4.71 -29.01
CA ASP A 381 -1.55 -5.54 -29.66
C ASP A 381 -1.15 -7.04 -29.68
N ASN A 382 -2.02 -7.88 -30.24
CA ASN A 382 -1.80 -9.33 -30.37
C ASN A 382 -0.63 -9.69 -31.32
N ALA A 383 -0.16 -8.74 -32.14
CA ALA A 383 0.99 -8.89 -33.03
C ALA A 383 2.28 -8.35 -32.40
N GLY A 384 2.22 -7.79 -31.19
CA GLY A 384 3.36 -7.24 -30.46
C GLY A 384 3.69 -5.78 -30.80
N HIS A 385 2.87 -5.07 -31.57
CA HIS A 385 3.04 -3.64 -31.84
C HIS A 385 2.58 -2.82 -30.64
N ILE A 386 3.37 -1.82 -30.27
CA ILE A 386 3.05 -0.90 -29.17
C ILE A 386 1.92 0.04 -29.60
N THR A 387 0.83 0.08 -28.83
CA THR A 387 -0.38 0.86 -29.17
C THR A 387 -0.60 2.06 -28.23
N GLN A 388 -0.18 1.94 -26.97
CA GLN A 388 -0.34 3.00 -25.98
C GLN A 388 0.71 2.87 -24.87
N VAL A 389 0.89 3.94 -24.10
CA VAL A 389 1.72 3.97 -22.90
C VAL A 389 0.98 4.69 -21.78
N LEU A 390 0.89 4.07 -20.61
CA LEU A 390 0.53 4.74 -19.37
C LEU A 390 1.79 5.41 -18.83
N ALA A 391 1.82 6.74 -18.84
CA ALA A 391 2.92 7.53 -18.32
C ALA A 391 2.51 8.24 -17.02
N PHE A 392 3.51 8.48 -16.16
CA PHE A 392 3.34 9.19 -14.88
C PHE A 392 2.29 8.55 -13.94
N GLY A 393 2.03 7.24 -14.11
CA GLY A 393 1.11 6.45 -13.30
C GLY A 393 -0.38 6.75 -13.48
N LYS A 394 -0.76 7.70 -14.34
CA LYS A 394 -2.15 8.18 -14.47
C LYS A 394 -2.59 8.53 -15.89
N ASP A 395 -1.66 8.93 -16.75
CA ASP A 395 -1.98 9.49 -18.06
C ASP A 395 -1.81 8.44 -19.15
N VAL A 396 -2.86 8.13 -19.90
CA VAL A 396 -2.82 7.17 -21.01
C VAL A 396 -2.52 7.92 -22.31
N TRP A 397 -1.42 7.57 -22.97
CA TRP A 397 -0.99 8.17 -24.23
C TRP A 397 -1.09 7.13 -25.34
N VAL A 398 -1.82 7.44 -26.40
CA VAL A 398 -2.04 6.54 -27.53
C VAL A 398 -0.98 6.81 -28.59
N LYS A 399 -0.36 5.75 -29.10
CA LYS A 399 0.67 5.86 -30.14
C LYS A 399 0.04 6.38 -31.43
N ASN A 400 0.65 7.40 -32.01
CA ASN A 400 0.24 8.00 -33.28
C ASN A 400 1.34 7.79 -34.31
N ASP A 401 1.32 6.64 -34.99
CA ASP A 401 2.33 6.27 -35.99
C ASP A 401 2.27 7.16 -37.25
N ASN A 402 1.15 7.84 -37.49
CA ASN A 402 0.95 8.76 -38.62
C ASN A 402 1.28 10.22 -38.27
N TYR A 403 1.73 10.50 -37.04
CA TYR A 403 2.10 11.86 -36.66
C TYR A 403 3.46 12.22 -37.24
N HIS A 404 3.46 13.22 -38.11
CA HIS A 404 4.66 13.89 -38.57
C HIS A 404 4.69 15.30 -37.99
N LEU A 405 5.89 15.77 -37.63
CA LEU A 405 6.07 17.16 -37.24
C LEU A 405 5.54 18.06 -38.38
N PRO A 406 4.71 19.07 -38.06
CA PRO A 406 4.21 19.98 -39.07
C PRO A 406 5.39 20.68 -39.75
N VAL A 407 5.38 20.65 -41.08
CA VAL A 407 6.38 21.37 -41.89
C VAL A 407 5.94 22.82 -41.97
N GLU A 408 6.86 23.72 -41.59
CA GLU A 408 6.62 25.16 -41.68
C GLU A 408 6.46 25.59 -43.15
N VAL A 409 5.32 26.20 -43.45
CA VAL A 409 5.08 26.89 -44.71
C VAL A 409 5.44 28.36 -44.52
N LYS A 410 6.24 28.92 -45.42
CA LYS A 410 6.55 30.35 -45.38
C LYS A 410 5.36 31.14 -45.94
N LEU A 411 4.69 31.90 -45.08
CA LEU A 411 3.73 32.93 -45.49
C LEU A 411 4.45 34.28 -45.63
N ILE A 412 4.00 35.12 -46.56
CA ILE A 412 4.49 36.49 -46.68
C ILE A 412 3.91 37.36 -45.57
N ALA A 413 4.69 38.34 -45.09
CA ALA A 413 4.31 39.18 -43.95
C ALA A 413 2.97 39.91 -44.12
N GLN A 414 2.60 40.26 -45.36
CA GLN A 414 1.33 40.92 -45.67
C GLN A 414 0.11 40.02 -45.39
N ASP A 415 0.23 38.71 -45.60
CA ASP A 415 -0.85 37.75 -45.33
C ASP A 415 -1.03 37.49 -43.83
N LEU A 416 0.01 37.74 -43.03
CA LEU A 416 -0.04 37.58 -41.58
C LEU A 416 -0.79 38.73 -40.89
N LYS A 417 -0.84 39.91 -41.54
CA LYS A 417 -1.49 41.10 -40.98
C LYS A 417 -2.99 40.92 -40.70
N LYS A 418 -3.69 40.11 -41.50
CA LYS A 418 -5.13 39.88 -41.32
C LYS A 418 -5.50 39.19 -40.00
N PHE A 419 -4.55 38.46 -39.40
CA PHE A 419 -4.71 37.76 -38.11
C PHE A 419 -4.43 38.65 -36.91
N GLU A 420 -3.80 39.82 -37.10
CA GLU A 420 -3.47 40.72 -36.00
C GLU A 420 -4.74 41.29 -35.36
N GLY A 421 -4.73 41.34 -34.02
CA GLY A 421 -5.82 41.93 -33.26
C GLY A 421 -5.98 41.31 -31.88
N TYR A 422 -7.06 41.71 -31.22
CA TYR A 422 -7.49 41.18 -29.94
C TYR A 422 -8.60 40.16 -30.13
N TYR A 423 -8.55 39.09 -29.34
CA TYR A 423 -9.57 38.05 -29.35
C TYR A 423 -10.05 37.80 -27.93
N GLU A 424 -11.36 37.71 -27.75
CA GLU A 424 -12.02 37.49 -26.47
C GLU A 424 -12.49 36.04 -26.35
N LEU A 425 -12.30 35.42 -25.18
CA LEU A 425 -12.68 34.02 -24.97
C LEU A 425 -14.21 33.85 -25.02
N LYS A 426 -14.68 32.96 -25.91
CA LYS A 426 -16.11 32.66 -26.03
C LYS A 426 -16.62 32.01 -24.74
N GLY A 427 -17.55 32.69 -24.08
CA GLY A 427 -18.16 32.22 -22.82
C GLY A 427 -17.55 32.82 -21.55
N GLN A 428 -16.47 33.60 -21.65
CA GLN A 428 -15.87 34.30 -20.52
C GLN A 428 -15.52 35.75 -20.92
N LYS A 429 -16.43 36.67 -20.60
CA LYS A 429 -16.24 38.09 -20.92
C LYS A 429 -15.05 38.68 -20.17
N GLY A 430 -14.28 39.55 -20.83
CA GLY A 430 -13.15 40.26 -20.22
C GLY A 430 -11.80 39.55 -20.29
N THR A 431 -11.75 38.31 -20.80
CA THR A 431 -10.49 37.58 -21.00
C THR A 431 -10.04 37.72 -22.45
N PHE A 432 -8.90 38.38 -22.66
CA PHE A 432 -8.39 38.70 -24.00
C PHE A 432 -7.00 38.10 -24.24
N ILE A 433 -6.75 37.69 -25.47
CA ILE A 433 -5.41 37.44 -26.03
C ILE A 433 -5.13 38.46 -27.14
N GLN A 434 -3.86 38.76 -27.34
CA GLN A 434 -3.41 39.56 -28.48
C GLN A 434 -2.63 38.66 -29.44
N ILE A 435 -2.97 38.73 -30.73
CA ILE A 435 -2.19 38.08 -31.79
C ILE A 435 -1.51 39.15 -32.62
N SER A 436 -0.21 39.03 -32.83
CA SER A 436 0.61 39.93 -33.64
C SER A 436 1.47 39.12 -34.62
N SER A 437 1.82 39.68 -35.78
CA SER A 437 2.80 39.03 -36.67
C SER A 437 4.23 39.34 -36.20
N ALA A 438 5.11 38.34 -36.23
CA ALA A 438 6.54 38.51 -35.97
C ALA A 438 7.35 37.61 -36.90
N GLY A 439 8.22 38.22 -37.71
CA GLY A 439 8.98 37.51 -38.74
C GLY A 439 8.04 36.82 -39.74
N ASN A 440 8.17 35.49 -39.88
CA ASN A 440 7.35 34.67 -40.79
C ASN A 440 6.19 33.95 -40.08
N GLY A 441 5.83 34.38 -38.87
CA GLY A 441 4.86 33.69 -38.03
C GLY A 441 3.99 34.65 -37.21
N LEU A 442 3.24 34.07 -36.26
CA LEU A 442 2.39 34.80 -35.33
C LEU A 442 2.93 34.67 -33.91
N VAL A 443 2.63 35.65 -33.07
CA VAL A 443 2.88 35.63 -31.63
C VAL A 443 1.54 35.79 -30.94
N LEU A 444 1.18 34.84 -30.11
CA LEU A 444 0.05 34.96 -29.19
C LEU A 444 0.60 35.46 -27.85
N LYS A 445 0.11 36.61 -27.41
CA LYS A 445 0.38 37.17 -26.09
C LYS A 445 -0.83 37.00 -25.19
N GLN A 446 -0.62 36.32 -24.07
CA GLN A 446 -1.59 36.19 -22.99
C GLN A 446 -1.61 37.52 -22.21
N LEU A 447 -2.76 38.21 -22.15
CA LEU A 447 -2.83 39.54 -21.53
C LEU A 447 -2.94 39.50 -20.01
N TRP A 448 -3.00 38.31 -19.40
CA TRP A 448 -3.07 38.11 -17.95
C TRP A 448 -1.74 37.71 -17.31
N ASP A 449 -0.71 37.38 -18.06
CA ASP A 449 0.63 37.09 -17.51
C ASP A 449 1.76 37.62 -18.41
N ASN A 450 1.40 38.20 -19.56
CA ASN A 450 2.32 38.65 -20.61
C ASN A 450 3.16 37.53 -21.23
N GLU A 451 2.83 36.25 -21.00
CA GLU A 451 3.50 35.14 -21.68
C GLU A 451 3.23 35.20 -23.18
N GLN A 452 4.27 34.89 -23.96
CA GLN A 452 4.22 34.90 -25.42
C GLN A 452 4.53 33.51 -25.95
N ILE A 453 3.77 33.11 -26.97
CA ILE A 453 3.94 31.84 -27.67
C ILE A 453 4.11 32.15 -29.15
N ASP A 454 5.24 31.73 -29.72
CA ASP A 454 5.54 31.87 -31.15
C ASP A 454 4.90 30.75 -31.96
N PHE A 455 4.29 31.10 -33.08
CA PHE A 455 3.60 30.21 -33.99
C PHE A 455 4.17 30.30 -35.41
N ALA A 456 4.33 29.14 -36.04
CA ALA A 456 4.69 29.00 -37.45
C ALA A 456 3.46 28.54 -38.26
N ALA A 457 3.39 28.91 -39.53
CA ALA A 457 2.27 28.53 -40.38
C ALA A 457 2.40 27.07 -40.83
N LYS A 458 1.31 26.30 -40.69
CA LYS A 458 1.12 24.96 -41.28
C LYS A 458 0.35 25.05 -42.59
N SER A 459 -0.64 25.94 -42.64
CA SER A 459 -1.49 26.22 -43.80
C SER A 459 -1.85 27.72 -43.78
N PRO A 460 -2.56 28.26 -44.79
CA PRO A 460 -2.99 29.65 -44.79
C PRO A 460 -3.86 30.09 -43.61
N LEU A 461 -4.52 29.17 -42.89
CA LEU A 461 -5.36 29.47 -41.71
C LEU A 461 -4.98 28.67 -40.47
N ASP A 462 -4.02 27.74 -40.57
CA ASP A 462 -3.59 26.90 -39.47
C ASP A 462 -2.14 27.18 -39.11
N PHE A 463 -1.90 27.36 -37.81
CA PHE A 463 -0.57 27.58 -37.26
C PHE A 463 -0.30 26.60 -36.12
N PHE A 464 0.97 26.34 -35.85
CA PHE A 464 1.43 25.50 -34.74
C PHE A 464 2.52 26.23 -33.96
N ALA A 465 2.57 26.05 -32.65
CA ALA A 465 3.57 26.72 -31.84
C ALA A 465 4.97 26.12 -32.12
N LYS A 466 5.98 26.98 -32.23
CA LYS A 466 7.37 26.59 -32.49
C LYS A 466 7.96 25.79 -31.33
N THR A 467 7.57 26.14 -30.11
CA THR A 467 7.98 25.45 -28.88
C THR A 467 7.15 24.20 -28.63
N ASN A 468 5.86 24.19 -29.00
CA ASN A 468 4.95 23.06 -28.83
C ASN A 468 4.07 22.81 -30.09
N PRO A 469 4.48 21.94 -31.01
CA PRO A 469 3.74 21.73 -32.25
C PRO A 469 2.29 21.24 -32.09
N GLY A 470 1.93 20.68 -30.92
CA GLY A 470 0.55 20.30 -30.61
C GLY A 470 -0.35 21.47 -30.21
N PHE A 471 0.23 22.62 -29.86
CA PHE A 471 -0.52 23.86 -29.67
C PHE A 471 -0.76 24.49 -31.03
N THR A 472 -2.02 24.50 -31.44
CA THR A 472 -2.43 25.02 -32.75
C THR A 472 -3.29 26.27 -32.62
N LEU A 473 -3.25 27.10 -33.66
CA LEU A 473 -4.23 28.15 -33.92
C LEU A 473 -4.92 27.83 -35.24
N GLN A 474 -6.23 27.63 -35.19
CA GLN A 474 -7.05 27.39 -36.38
C GLN A 474 -8.00 28.56 -36.56
N PHE A 475 -7.73 29.40 -37.55
CA PHE A 475 -8.50 30.60 -37.81
C PHE A 475 -9.72 30.32 -38.68
N THR A 476 -10.85 30.92 -38.32
CA THR A 476 -12.04 30.96 -39.19
C THR A 476 -12.11 32.33 -39.87
N SER A 477 -12.37 32.33 -41.17
CA SER A 477 -12.62 33.55 -41.93
C SER A 477 -14.08 33.65 -42.36
N ASP A 478 -14.58 34.86 -42.56
CA ASP A 478 -15.86 35.12 -43.22
C ASP A 478 -15.73 34.98 -44.75
N ASN A 479 -16.86 35.13 -45.45
CA ASN A 479 -16.92 35.04 -46.91
C ASN A 479 -16.11 36.14 -47.63
N ALA A 480 -15.69 37.20 -46.92
CA ALA A 480 -14.84 38.27 -47.43
C ALA A 480 -13.36 38.07 -47.09
N GLY A 481 -12.99 36.94 -46.45
CA GLY A 481 -11.63 36.61 -46.04
C GLY A 481 -11.16 37.28 -44.74
N GLY A 482 -12.06 37.98 -44.04
CA GLY A 482 -11.81 38.59 -42.73
C GLY A 482 -11.79 37.53 -41.63
N ILE A 483 -10.77 37.54 -40.78
CA ILE A 483 -10.67 36.61 -39.63
C ILE A 483 -11.72 37.00 -38.58
N THR A 484 -12.55 36.04 -38.16
CA THR A 484 -13.65 36.25 -37.21
C THR A 484 -13.41 35.59 -35.86
N GLN A 485 -12.74 34.44 -35.84
CA GLN A 485 -12.43 33.70 -34.62
C GLN A 485 -11.19 32.82 -34.82
N VAL A 486 -10.62 32.37 -33.71
CA VAL A 486 -9.53 31.39 -33.67
C VAL A 486 -9.84 30.31 -32.63
N LEU A 487 -9.72 29.05 -33.03
CA LEU A 487 -9.67 27.93 -32.11
C LEU A 487 -8.20 27.75 -31.69
N ALA A 488 -7.89 28.11 -30.45
CA ALA A 488 -6.56 27.95 -29.87
C ALA A 488 -6.47 26.66 -29.06
N PHE A 489 -5.30 26.01 -29.13
CA PHE A 489 -4.96 24.81 -28.35
C PHE A 489 -5.95 23.65 -28.55
N GLY A 490 -6.65 23.62 -29.68
CA GLY A 490 -7.64 22.60 -30.03
C GLY A 490 -8.94 22.62 -29.23
N LYS A 491 -9.15 23.60 -28.33
CA LYS A 491 -10.33 23.63 -27.44
C LYS A 491 -10.92 25.01 -27.17
N ASP A 492 -10.10 26.06 -27.15
CA ASP A 492 -10.53 27.38 -26.70
C ASP A 492 -10.92 28.23 -27.91
N VAL A 493 -12.20 28.60 -28.00
CA VAL A 493 -12.69 29.44 -29.11
C VAL A 493 -12.58 30.90 -28.70
N TRP A 494 -11.78 31.67 -29.43
CA TRP A 494 -11.59 33.10 -29.20
C TRP A 494 -12.19 33.89 -30.36
N VAL A 495 -13.08 34.82 -30.05
CA VAL A 495 -13.79 35.64 -31.05
C VAL A 495 -13.05 36.96 -31.23
N ARG A 496 -12.83 37.38 -32.46
CA ARG A 496 -12.17 38.66 -32.74
C ARG A 496 -12.97 39.80 -32.13
N SER A 497 -12.30 40.66 -31.37
CA SER A 497 -12.92 41.76 -30.65
C SER A 497 -12.19 43.06 -30.93
N ASN A 498 -12.95 44.07 -31.39
CA ASN A 498 -12.48 45.44 -31.51
C ASN A 498 -12.71 46.25 -30.23
N ASN A 499 -13.33 45.65 -29.22
CA ASN A 499 -13.75 46.30 -27.99
C ASN A 499 -12.71 46.18 -26.86
N TYR A 500 -11.51 45.67 -27.13
CA TYR A 500 -10.44 45.68 -26.14
C TYR A 500 -9.96 47.12 -25.93
N HIS A 501 -10.03 47.59 -24.70
CA HIS A 501 -9.43 48.85 -24.28
C HIS A 501 -8.44 48.51 -23.17
N ALA A 502 -7.21 49.01 -23.26
CA ALA A 502 -6.25 48.83 -22.19
C ALA A 502 -6.84 49.41 -20.89
N PRO A 503 -6.77 48.70 -19.74
CA PRO A 503 -7.32 49.20 -18.50
C PRO A 503 -6.67 50.54 -18.14
N VAL A 504 -7.48 51.62 -18.08
CA VAL A 504 -7.01 52.94 -17.64
C VAL A 504 -7.18 53.02 -16.13
N GLU A 505 -6.10 53.31 -15.42
CA GLU A 505 -6.10 53.42 -13.95
C GLU A 505 -6.89 54.66 -13.51
N VAL A 506 -7.96 54.45 -12.75
CA VAL A 506 -8.72 55.49 -12.06
C VAL A 506 -8.20 55.58 -10.63
N LYS A 507 -7.99 56.80 -10.12
CA LYS A 507 -7.58 57.01 -8.73
C LYS A 507 -8.82 57.10 -7.82
N LEU A 508 -9.03 56.08 -6.99
CA LEU A 508 -10.00 56.13 -5.89
C LEU A 508 -9.35 56.67 -4.62
N THR A 509 -10.12 57.37 -3.80
CA THR A 509 -9.66 57.86 -2.49
C THR A 509 -9.54 56.71 -1.48
N ALA A 510 -8.73 56.88 -0.44
CA ALA A 510 -8.58 55.88 0.62
C ALA A 510 -9.92 55.53 1.32
N GLN A 511 -10.83 56.51 1.44
CA GLN A 511 -12.15 56.30 2.05
C GLN A 511 -13.07 55.47 1.15
N GLU A 512 -12.95 55.58 -0.16
CA GLU A 512 -13.69 54.75 -1.12
C GLU A 512 -13.15 53.32 -1.13
N LEU A 513 -11.82 53.15 -1.07
CA LEU A 513 -11.18 51.84 -1.06
C LEU A 513 -11.50 51.02 0.19
N LYS A 514 -11.68 51.67 1.35
CA LYS A 514 -12.04 51.00 2.61
C LYS A 514 -13.33 50.18 2.54
N LYS A 515 -14.27 50.55 1.66
CA LYS A 515 -15.56 49.83 1.52
C LYS A 515 -15.38 48.39 1.02
N PHE A 516 -14.31 48.13 0.28
CA PHE A 516 -13.99 46.82 -0.29
C PHE A 516 -13.20 45.92 0.66
N GLU A 517 -12.66 46.47 1.76
CA GLU A 517 -11.90 45.69 2.73
C GLU A 517 -12.79 44.68 3.45
N GLY A 518 -12.25 43.48 3.69
CA GLY A 518 -12.94 42.44 4.42
C GLY A 518 -12.49 41.05 4.03
N LYS A 519 -13.11 40.05 4.69
CA LYS A 519 -12.94 38.64 4.38
C LYS A 519 -14.09 38.21 3.47
N TYR A 520 -13.80 37.39 2.48
CA TYR A 520 -14.80 36.87 1.54
C TYR A 520 -14.69 35.36 1.45
N GLU A 521 -15.81 34.67 1.45
CA GLU A 521 -15.93 33.22 1.37
C GLU A 521 -16.40 32.78 -0.01
N PHE A 522 -15.78 31.73 -0.55
CA PHE A 522 -16.12 31.19 -1.86
C PHE A 522 -17.48 30.52 -1.85
N THR A 523 -18.35 30.85 -2.82
CA THR A 523 -19.73 30.32 -2.83
C THR A 523 -19.85 28.85 -3.17
N GLU A 524 -18.88 28.26 -3.88
CA GLU A 524 -18.95 26.85 -4.29
C GLU A 524 -18.26 25.90 -3.31
N LYS A 525 -17.46 26.42 -2.36
CA LYS A 525 -16.71 25.60 -1.40
C LYS A 525 -16.55 26.31 -0.06
N GLU A 526 -17.33 25.88 0.92
CA GLU A 526 -17.26 26.34 2.30
C GLU A 526 -15.84 26.21 2.88
N GLY A 527 -15.46 27.17 3.73
CA GLY A 527 -14.17 27.21 4.39
C GLY A 527 -13.00 27.71 3.53
N THR A 528 -13.27 28.15 2.29
CA THR A 528 -12.26 28.75 1.40
C THR A 528 -12.41 30.27 1.41
N PHE A 529 -11.36 30.98 1.83
CA PHE A 529 -11.44 32.41 2.07
C PHE A 529 -10.35 33.22 1.35
N ILE A 530 -10.73 34.41 0.91
CA ILE A 530 -9.82 35.48 0.51
C ILE A 530 -9.98 36.67 1.45
N GLN A 531 -8.92 37.45 1.60
CA GLN A 531 -8.96 38.71 2.34
C GLN A 531 -8.54 39.85 1.43
N ILE A 532 -9.34 40.91 1.39
CA ILE A 532 -9.05 42.10 0.60
C ILE A 532 -8.71 43.25 1.55
N THR A 533 -7.58 43.91 1.30
CA THR A 533 -7.11 45.09 2.03
C THR A 533 -6.81 46.22 1.05
N SER A 534 -6.92 47.48 1.48
CA SER A 534 -6.49 48.62 0.68
C SER A 534 -5.03 48.96 0.99
N ILE A 535 -4.23 49.18 -0.05
CA ILE A 535 -2.82 49.59 0.07
C ILE A 535 -2.55 50.70 -0.95
N GLY A 536 -2.17 51.89 -0.47
CA GLY A 536 -1.95 53.06 -1.31
C GLY A 536 -3.22 53.45 -2.06
N ASN A 537 -3.16 53.41 -3.40
CA ASN A 537 -4.28 53.77 -4.29
C ASN A 537 -4.98 52.54 -4.90
N GLY A 538 -4.79 51.34 -4.33
CA GLY A 538 -5.32 50.09 -4.86
C GLY A 538 -5.74 49.11 -3.78
N LEU A 539 -6.11 47.91 -4.22
CA LEU A 539 -6.48 46.79 -3.35
C LEU A 539 -5.43 45.68 -3.44
N VAL A 540 -5.30 44.90 -2.37
CA VAL A 540 -4.54 43.65 -2.36
C VAL A 540 -5.48 42.53 -1.94
N LEU A 541 -5.56 41.49 -2.77
CA LEU A 541 -6.22 40.25 -2.45
C LEU A 541 -5.18 39.28 -1.91
N ASN A 542 -5.42 38.75 -0.72
CA ASN A 542 -4.63 37.70 -0.08
C ASN A 542 -5.41 36.37 -0.08
N GLN A 543 -4.80 35.33 -0.63
CA GLN A 543 -5.33 33.97 -0.62
C GLN A 543 -4.97 33.30 0.72
N LEU A 544 -5.97 32.97 1.56
CA LEU A 544 -5.67 32.51 2.92
C LEU A 544 -5.18 31.05 3.01
N TRP A 545 -5.16 30.31 1.90
CA TRP A 545 -4.67 28.93 1.85
C TRP A 545 -3.18 28.81 1.50
N ASP A 546 -2.60 29.77 0.78
CA ASP A 546 -1.19 29.77 0.36
C ASP A 546 -0.46 31.10 0.63
N ASN A 547 -1.16 32.11 1.18
CA ASN A 547 -0.68 33.47 1.45
C ASN A 547 -0.20 34.23 0.21
N LYS A 548 -0.66 33.86 -0.99
CA LYS A 548 -0.34 34.59 -2.21
C LYS A 548 -1.10 35.90 -2.26
N GLN A 549 -0.38 36.99 -2.52
CA GLN A 549 -0.92 38.34 -2.64
C GLN A 549 -0.97 38.79 -4.10
N ILE A 550 -2.07 39.45 -4.48
CA ILE A 550 -2.27 40.01 -5.82
C ILE A 550 -2.74 41.45 -5.68
N GLY A 551 -2.01 42.38 -6.29
CA GLY A 551 -2.33 43.82 -6.26
C GLY A 551 -3.22 44.24 -7.42
N PHE A 552 -4.22 45.06 -7.11
CA PHE A 552 -5.27 45.51 -8.02
C PHE A 552 -5.34 47.05 -8.05
N ALA A 553 -5.53 47.61 -9.24
CA ALA A 553 -5.86 49.01 -9.45
C ALA A 553 -7.30 49.16 -9.93
N ALA A 554 -7.92 50.29 -9.61
CA ALA A 554 -9.28 50.56 -10.04
C ALA A 554 -9.31 50.95 -11.53
N THR A 555 -10.27 50.37 -12.25
CA THR A 555 -10.70 50.82 -13.59
C THR A 555 -12.03 51.55 -13.55
N GLY A 556 -12.77 51.43 -12.44
CA GLY A 556 -14.02 52.12 -12.19
C GLY A 556 -14.39 52.07 -10.71
N PRO A 557 -15.60 52.56 -10.32
CA PRO A 557 -16.01 52.60 -8.92
C PRO A 557 -16.14 51.24 -8.24
N LEU A 558 -16.43 50.17 -9.00
CA LEU A 558 -16.60 48.79 -8.49
C LEU A 558 -15.72 47.77 -9.22
N ASP A 559 -14.89 48.23 -10.16
CA ASP A 559 -14.13 47.38 -11.07
C ASP A 559 -12.64 47.62 -10.86
N PHE A 560 -11.90 46.53 -10.67
CA PHE A 560 -10.46 46.55 -10.47
C PHE A 560 -9.79 45.50 -11.36
N PHE A 561 -8.54 45.74 -11.74
CA PHE A 561 -7.71 44.84 -12.53
C PHE A 561 -6.35 44.65 -11.85
N ALA A 562 -5.76 43.46 -11.99
CA ALA A 562 -4.43 43.21 -11.46
C ALA A 562 -3.36 43.83 -12.37
N LYS A 563 -2.45 44.64 -11.81
CA LYS A 563 -1.39 45.32 -12.60
C LYS A 563 -0.42 44.34 -13.26
N THR A 564 -0.12 43.26 -12.56
CA THR A 564 0.76 42.19 -13.04
C THR A 564 0.04 41.20 -13.94
N ALA A 565 -1.30 41.23 -13.94
CA ALA A 565 -2.12 40.23 -14.58
C ALA A 565 -3.47 40.80 -15.07
N PRO A 566 -3.50 41.66 -16.11
CA PRO A 566 -4.68 42.43 -16.51
C PRO A 566 -5.99 41.65 -16.74
N GLY A 567 -5.91 40.37 -17.13
CA GLY A 567 -7.09 39.49 -17.25
C GLY A 567 -7.69 39.00 -15.92
N PHE A 568 -7.04 39.29 -14.80
CA PHE A 568 -7.58 39.06 -13.46
C PHE A 568 -8.25 40.34 -12.97
N THR A 569 -9.57 40.31 -12.87
CA THR A 569 -10.37 41.43 -12.39
C THR A 569 -11.07 41.10 -11.08
N LEU A 570 -11.38 42.15 -10.32
CA LEU A 570 -12.34 42.11 -9.21
C LEU A 570 -13.51 42.99 -9.60
N GLN A 571 -14.70 42.41 -9.64
CA GLN A 571 -15.94 43.15 -9.84
C GLN A 571 -16.78 43.04 -8.58
N PHE A 572 -16.94 44.15 -7.88
CA PHE A 572 -17.68 44.19 -6.63
C PHE A 572 -19.16 44.45 -6.88
N THR A 573 -20.03 43.81 -6.10
CA THR A 573 -21.45 44.15 -6.06
C THR A 573 -21.80 44.68 -4.68
N GLY A 574 -22.52 45.80 -4.65
CA GLY A 574 -23.02 46.40 -3.42
C GLY A 574 -24.53 46.29 -3.28
N ASN A 575 -25.02 46.50 -2.06
CA ASN A 575 -26.45 46.70 -1.80
C ASN A 575 -26.88 48.15 -2.12
N ASN A 576 -28.19 48.40 -2.09
CA ASN A 576 -28.78 49.73 -2.36
C ASN A 576 -28.31 50.83 -1.39
N SER A 577 -27.66 50.47 -0.28
CA SER A 577 -27.09 51.39 0.71
C SER A 577 -25.59 51.66 0.48
N GLY A 578 -25.00 51.13 -0.60
CA GLY A 578 -23.60 51.35 -0.96
C GLY A 578 -22.58 50.46 -0.24
N GLY A 579 -23.04 49.44 0.51
CA GLY A 579 -22.18 48.45 1.17
C GLY A 579 -21.87 47.26 0.26
N ILE A 580 -20.62 46.83 0.20
CA ILE A 580 -20.16 45.71 -0.63
C ILE A 580 -20.63 44.38 -0.03
N THR A 581 -21.29 43.54 -0.83
CA THR A 581 -21.84 42.24 -0.39
C THR A 581 -21.10 41.06 -1.00
N GLN A 582 -20.54 41.22 -2.20
CA GLN A 582 -19.85 40.15 -2.92
C GLN A 582 -18.79 40.74 -3.87
N VAL A 583 -17.86 39.88 -4.27
CA VAL A 583 -16.88 40.14 -5.33
C VAL A 583 -16.84 38.96 -6.27
N LEU A 584 -16.90 39.24 -7.57
CA LEU A 584 -16.53 38.28 -8.61
C LEU A 584 -15.02 38.42 -8.81
N ALA A 585 -14.27 37.39 -8.45
CA ALA A 585 -12.82 37.32 -8.65
C ALA A 585 -12.48 36.24 -9.67
N PHE A 586 -11.28 36.31 -10.26
CA PHE A 586 -10.78 35.30 -11.21
C PHE A 586 -11.70 35.09 -12.44
N GLY A 587 -12.52 36.10 -12.77
CA GLY A 587 -13.44 36.12 -13.93
C GLY A 587 -14.71 35.26 -13.81
N LYS A 588 -14.82 34.40 -12.79
CA LYS A 588 -15.95 33.47 -12.64
C LYS A 588 -16.28 33.10 -11.19
N ASP A 589 -15.35 33.31 -10.26
CA ASP A 589 -15.50 32.84 -8.89
C ASP A 589 -16.26 33.89 -8.08
N VAL A 590 -17.42 33.53 -7.54
CA VAL A 590 -18.23 34.43 -6.70
C VAL A 590 -17.81 34.26 -5.24
N TRP A 591 -17.49 35.36 -4.58
CA TRP A 591 -17.10 35.38 -3.17
C TRP A 591 -18.03 36.30 -2.39
N LYS A 592 -18.66 35.79 -1.34
CA LYS A 592 -19.55 36.56 -0.47
C LYS A 592 -18.76 37.19 0.66
N LYS A 593 -19.01 38.46 0.93
CA LYS A 593 -18.39 39.15 2.06
C LYS A 593 -18.90 38.53 3.36
N VAL A 594 -17.99 38.13 4.22
CA VAL A 594 -18.28 37.59 5.55
C VAL A 594 -17.71 38.56 6.59
N ASN A 595 -18.51 38.84 7.62
CA ASN A 595 -18.13 39.74 8.70
C ASN A 595 -17.19 39.05 9.69
#